data_AF-A0A7R9UKW0-F1
#
_entry.id   AF-A0A7R9UKW0-F1
#
_cell.length_a   1.000
_cell.length_b   1.000
_cell.length_c   1.000
_cell.angle_alpha   90.00
_cell.angle_beta   90.00
_cell.angle_gamma   90.00
#
_symmetry.space_group_name_H-M   'P 1'
#
loop_
_entity.id
_entity.type
_entity.pdbx_description
1 polymer ?
#
loop_
_entity_poly.entity_id
_entity_poly.type
_entity_poly.pdbx_seq_one_letter_code
_entity_poly.pdbx_strand_id
1 'polypeptide(L)'
;RYTRAKFLDYTTDNMSIYPAETGMMVGLDLAYNLHTAYGHWIPGMKTLGTQALAKIMKANPALYVLRERIRKGLQLYSSEPTEPYLSSQNYGELFSNQIIWFVDDTNVYRVTIHKTFEGTLSR
;
A
#
# COMPACT_ATOMS: atom_id res chain seq x y z
N ARG A 1 6.47 -5.42 22.98
CA ARG A 1 6.78 -4.46 24.07
C ARG A 1 6.06 -3.12 23.86
N TYR A 2 6.28 -2.43 22.73
CA TYR A 2 5.66 -1.13 22.44
C TYR A 2 4.12 -1.12 22.50
N THR A 3 3.45 -1.94 21.69
CA THR A 3 1.97 -1.97 21.62
C THR A 3 1.31 -2.31 22.96
N ARG A 4 1.93 -3.19 23.76
CA ARG A 4 1.47 -3.47 25.12
C ARG A 4 1.57 -2.24 26.02
N ALA A 5 2.71 -1.54 25.99
CA ALA A 5 2.90 -0.35 26.81
C ALA A 5 1.87 0.72 26.45
N LYS A 6 1.70 1.02 25.17
CA LYS A 6 0.72 2.01 24.69
C LYS A 6 -0.73 1.61 25.00
N PHE A 7 -1.06 0.33 24.89
CA PHE A 7 -2.37 -0.17 25.29
C PHE A 7 -2.65 0.10 26.77
N LEU A 8 -1.70 -0.20 27.65
CA LEU A 8 -1.84 0.07 29.08
C LEU A 8 -1.89 1.58 29.36
N ASP A 9 -1.04 2.38 28.73
CA ASP A 9 -1.07 3.84 28.86
C ASP A 9 -2.47 4.39 28.52
N TYR A 10 -3.04 4.03 27.36
CA TYR A 10 -4.32 4.59 26.92
C TYR A 10 -5.54 4.01 27.63
N THR A 11 -5.47 2.78 28.13
CA THR A 11 -6.60 2.18 28.87
C THR A 11 -6.65 2.61 30.34
N THR A 12 -5.58 3.23 30.85
CA THR A 12 -5.49 3.71 32.24
C THR A 12 -5.50 5.23 32.37
N ASP A 13 -5.38 5.93 31.24
CA ASP A 13 -5.42 7.39 31.12
C ASP A 13 -6.87 7.91 31.09
N ASN A 14 -7.10 9.09 31.68
CA ASN A 14 -8.40 9.76 31.68
C ASN A 14 -8.67 10.63 30.43
N MET A 15 -7.68 10.87 29.57
CA MET A 15 -7.85 11.60 28.30
C MET A 15 -8.32 10.69 27.16
N SER A 16 -7.92 9.42 27.18
CA SER A 16 -8.20 8.45 26.13
C SER A 16 -9.54 7.74 26.40
N ILE A 17 -10.54 7.99 25.57
CA ILE A 17 -11.90 7.45 25.75
C ILE A 17 -12.16 6.30 24.78
N TYR A 18 -12.53 5.14 25.30
CA TYR A 18 -12.96 3.98 24.53
C TYR A 18 -14.38 3.57 24.91
N PRO A 19 -15.17 3.02 23.97
CA PRO A 19 -16.55 2.63 24.23
C PRO A 19 -16.68 1.43 25.18
N ALA A 20 -15.63 0.62 25.33
CA ALA A 20 -15.58 -0.52 26.23
C ALA A 20 -14.13 -0.80 26.68
N GLU A 21 -13.99 -1.45 27.84
CA GLU A 21 -12.69 -1.88 28.37
C GLU A 21 -12.10 -3.07 27.59
N THR A 22 -12.95 -3.82 26.89
CA THR A 22 -12.55 -4.95 26.04
C THR A 22 -12.23 -4.48 24.62
N GLY A 23 -10.95 -4.19 24.37
CA GLY A 23 -10.45 -3.86 23.05
C GLY A 23 -9.08 -4.46 22.75
N MET A 24 -8.60 -4.21 21.54
CA MET A 24 -7.27 -4.58 21.07
C MET A 24 -6.62 -3.40 20.36
N MET A 25 -5.31 -3.23 20.59
CA MET A 25 -4.47 -2.30 19.86
C MET A 25 -3.55 -3.05 18.90
N VAL A 26 -3.46 -2.55 17.66
CA VAL A 26 -2.52 -3.01 16.64
C VAL A 26 -1.43 -1.96 16.49
N GLY A 27 -0.17 -2.36 16.64
CA GLY A 27 0.99 -1.53 16.37
C GLY A 27 1.68 -1.95 15.07
N LEU A 28 2.03 -0.96 14.26
CA LEU A 28 2.78 -1.12 13.01
C LEU A 28 4.06 -0.28 13.11
N ASP A 29 5.20 -0.92 12.90
CA ASP A 29 6.48 -0.25 12.71
C ASP A 29 6.72 -0.10 11.21
N LEU A 30 6.61 1.14 10.72
CA LEU A 30 6.71 1.47 9.31
C LEU A 30 8.14 1.38 8.76
N ALA A 31 9.15 1.60 9.61
CA ALA A 31 10.55 1.58 9.20
C ALA A 31 11.06 0.14 9.08
N TYR A 32 10.70 -0.71 10.04
CA TYR A 32 11.16 -2.11 10.10
C TYR A 32 10.16 -3.12 9.55
N ASN A 33 8.99 -2.66 9.08
CA ASN A 33 7.93 -3.50 8.53
C ASN A 33 7.44 -4.58 9.52
N LEU A 34 7.49 -4.28 10.82
CA LEU A 34 7.04 -5.17 11.90
C LEU A 34 5.63 -4.81 12.32
N HIS A 35 4.88 -5.80 12.82
CA HIS A 35 3.55 -5.59 13.35
C HIS A 35 3.32 -6.47 14.58
N THR A 36 2.52 -5.98 15.52
CA THR A 36 2.10 -6.76 16.70
C THR A 36 0.79 -6.21 17.24
N ALA A 37 0.00 -7.06 17.88
CA ALA A 37 -1.27 -6.68 18.48
C ALA A 37 -1.32 -7.11 19.95
N TYR A 38 -1.92 -6.28 20.80
CA TYR A 38 -2.09 -6.53 22.23
C TYR A 38 -3.46 -6.07 22.70
N GLY A 39 -4.08 -6.85 23.59
CA GLY A 39 -5.37 -6.56 24.18
C GLY A 39 -6.18 -7.83 24.42
N HIS A 40 -7.49 -7.68 24.46
CA HIS A 40 -8.43 -8.75 24.73
C HIS A 40 -8.76 -9.53 23.45
N TRP A 41 -8.73 -10.86 23.54
CA TRP A 41 -9.00 -11.75 22.42
C TRP A 41 -10.21 -12.62 22.72
N ILE A 42 -11.25 -12.50 21.90
CA ILE A 42 -12.33 -13.48 21.89
C ILE A 42 -11.90 -14.75 21.13
N PRO A 43 -12.54 -15.91 21.36
CA PRO A 43 -12.25 -17.13 20.62
C PRO A 43 -12.25 -16.92 19.10
N GLY A 44 -11.25 -17.45 18.41
CA GLY A 44 -11.10 -17.31 16.95
C GLY A 44 -10.49 -15.99 16.45
N MET A 45 -10.61 -14.89 17.20
CA MET A 45 -10.12 -13.57 16.77
C MET A 45 -8.60 -13.54 16.57
N LYS A 46 -7.84 -14.25 17.42
CA LYS A 46 -6.38 -14.26 17.34
C LYS A 46 -5.88 -14.84 16.02
N THR A 47 -6.43 -15.99 15.61
CA THR A 47 -6.08 -16.64 14.34
C THR A 47 -6.44 -15.75 13.15
N LEU A 48 -7.66 -15.19 13.16
CA LEU A 48 -8.12 -14.27 12.12
C LEU A 48 -7.19 -13.04 12.02
N GLY A 49 -6.91 -12.39 13.15
CA GLY A 49 -6.08 -11.19 13.20
C GLY A 49 -4.65 -11.43 12.70
N THR A 50 -4.04 -12.56 13.07
CA THR A 50 -2.70 -12.92 12.57
C THR A 50 -2.68 -13.09 11.05
N GLN A 51 -3.64 -13.83 10.49
CA GLN A 51 -3.72 -14.04 9.04
C GLN A 51 -4.04 -12.74 8.29
N ALA A 52 -4.97 -11.94 8.81
CA ALA A 52 -5.37 -10.67 8.22
C ALA A 52 -4.21 -9.67 8.20
N LEU A 53 -3.49 -9.50 9.32
CA LEU A 53 -2.35 -8.58 9.39
C LEU A 53 -1.22 -9.02 8.46
N ALA A 54 -0.92 -10.32 8.37
CA ALA A 54 0.06 -10.82 7.41
C ALA A 54 -0.32 -10.48 5.96
N LYS A 55 -1.61 -10.58 5.60
CA LYS A 55 -2.12 -10.21 4.28
C LYS A 55 -2.05 -8.70 4.04
N ILE A 56 -2.48 -7.88 5.01
CA ILE A 56 -2.45 -6.41 4.94
C ILE A 56 -1.02 -5.91 4.75
N MET A 57 -0.06 -6.42 5.54
CA MET A 57 1.34 -6.00 5.44
C MET A 57 1.93 -6.24 4.05
N LYS A 58 1.49 -7.28 3.34
CA LYS A 58 1.96 -7.57 1.99
C LYS A 58 1.20 -6.78 0.92
N ALA A 59 -0.14 -6.75 1.00
CA ALA A 59 -0.99 -6.33 -0.10
C ALA A 59 -1.52 -4.88 0.00
N ASN A 60 -1.25 -4.15 1.09
CA ASN A 60 -1.76 -2.79 1.25
C ASN A 60 -1.06 -1.81 0.28
N PRO A 61 -1.80 -1.14 -0.63
CA PRO A 61 -1.22 -0.20 -1.59
C PRO A 61 -0.50 0.99 -0.95
N ALA A 62 -0.96 1.48 0.21
CA ALA A 62 -0.31 2.58 0.90
C ALA A 62 1.06 2.18 1.47
N LEU A 63 1.15 0.95 2.02
CA LEU A 63 2.43 0.41 2.50
C LEU A 63 3.38 0.12 1.34
N TYR A 64 2.85 -0.31 0.19
CA TYR A 64 3.63 -0.46 -1.03
C TYR A 64 4.20 0.90 -1.49
N VAL A 65 3.37 1.93 -1.61
CA VAL A 65 3.83 3.29 -1.98
C VAL A 65 4.87 3.83 -1.01
N LEU A 66 4.71 3.59 0.30
CA LEU A 66 5.71 3.97 1.30
C LEU A 66 7.06 3.29 1.04
N ARG A 67 7.07 1.97 0.80
CA ARG A 67 8.29 1.21 0.50
C ARG A 67 8.93 1.67 -0.80
N GLU A 68 8.14 1.91 -1.84
CA GLU A 68 8.62 2.45 -3.11
C GLU A 68 9.28 3.83 -2.94
N ARG A 69 8.68 4.72 -2.14
CA ARG A 69 9.27 6.03 -1.85
C ARG A 69 10.58 5.91 -1.09
N ILE A 70 10.66 5.04 -0.09
CA ILE A 70 11.90 4.76 0.64
C ILE A 70 12.97 4.21 -0.32
N ARG A 71 12.59 3.22 -1.16
CA ARG A 71 13.50 2.60 -2.12
C ARG A 71 14.05 3.62 -3.12
N LYS A 72 13.18 4.46 -3.69
CA LYS A 72 13.56 5.55 -4.60
C LYS A 72 14.42 6.61 -3.90
N GLY A 73 14.09 7.00 -2.68
CA GLY A 73 14.87 7.96 -1.89
C GLY A 73 16.27 7.46 -1.57
N LEU A 74 16.44 6.15 -1.39
CA LEU A 74 17.72 5.50 -1.16
C LEU A 74 18.42 5.05 -2.45
N GLN A 75 17.82 5.28 -3.62
CA GLN A 75 18.35 4.87 -4.94
C GLN A 75 18.67 3.37 -5.03
N LEU A 76 17.91 2.55 -4.32
CA LEU A 76 18.04 1.11 -4.39
C LEU A 76 17.25 0.59 -5.59
N TYR A 77 17.92 0.00 -6.56
CA TYR A 77 17.25 -0.61 -7.71
C TYR A 77 17.35 -2.13 -7.57
N SER A 78 16.19 -2.79 -7.48
CA SER A 78 16.10 -4.25 -7.60
C SER A 78 15.19 -4.56 -8.76
N SER A 79 15.60 -5.47 -9.63
CA SER A 79 14.72 -6.11 -10.60
C SER A 79 13.78 -7.05 -9.86
N GLU A 80 12.79 -6.50 -9.15
CA GLU A 80 11.70 -7.32 -8.63
C GLU A 80 10.95 -7.95 -9.81
N PRO A 81 10.45 -9.19 -9.68
CA PRO A 81 9.60 -9.77 -10.69
C PRO A 81 8.35 -8.90 -10.80
N THR A 82 8.31 -8.07 -11.84
CA THR A 82 7.09 -7.37 -12.24
C THR A 82 6.09 -8.40 -12.72
N GLU A 83 4.80 -8.11 -12.61
CA GLU A 83 3.80 -8.91 -13.34
C GLU A 83 4.24 -9.00 -14.81
N PRO A 84 4.16 -10.19 -15.43
CA PRO A 84 4.57 -10.37 -16.80
C PRO A 84 3.72 -9.45 -17.68
N TYR A 85 4.39 -8.66 -18.53
CA TYR A 85 3.72 -7.83 -19.50
C TYR A 85 2.81 -8.68 -20.40
N LEU A 86 1.73 -8.08 -20.89
CA LEU A 86 0.89 -8.68 -21.91
C LEU A 86 1.74 -8.93 -23.17
N SER A 87 1.69 -10.17 -23.67
CA SER A 87 2.49 -10.69 -24.78
C SER A 87 1.69 -11.72 -25.56
N SER A 88 2.23 -12.20 -26.68
CA SER A 88 1.61 -13.29 -27.45
C SER A 88 1.47 -14.60 -26.65
N GLN A 89 2.21 -14.78 -25.55
CA GLN A 89 2.16 -15.99 -24.71
C GLN A 89 0.96 -16.00 -23.75
N ASN A 90 0.54 -14.83 -23.25
CA ASN A 90 -0.58 -14.68 -22.28
C ASN A 90 -1.78 -13.90 -22.84
N TYR A 91 -1.81 -13.62 -24.14
CA TYR A 91 -2.89 -12.88 -24.80
C TYR A 91 -4.29 -13.47 -24.56
N GLY A 92 -4.39 -14.79 -24.38
CA GLY A 92 -5.66 -15.46 -24.09
C GLY A 92 -6.30 -15.09 -22.75
N GLU A 93 -5.51 -14.59 -21.77
CA GLU A 93 -6.01 -14.22 -20.43
C GLU A 93 -6.98 -13.03 -20.47
N LEU A 94 -6.92 -12.22 -21.54
CA LEU A 94 -7.84 -11.12 -21.82
C LEU A 94 -9.30 -11.57 -21.91
N PHE A 95 -9.55 -12.84 -22.22
CA PHE A 95 -10.89 -13.41 -22.42
C PHE A 95 -11.33 -14.32 -21.28
N SER A 96 -10.72 -14.17 -20.09
CA SER A 96 -11.19 -14.84 -18.89
C SER A 96 -12.50 -14.23 -18.35
N ASN A 97 -13.07 -14.83 -17.31
CA ASN A 97 -14.28 -14.29 -16.65
C ASN A 97 -14.01 -13.01 -15.83
N GLN A 98 -12.77 -12.50 -15.80
CA GLN A 98 -12.44 -11.25 -15.13
C GLN A 98 -12.75 -10.05 -16.02
N ILE A 99 -13.18 -8.94 -15.43
CA ILE A 99 -13.35 -7.68 -16.15
C ILE A 99 -11.96 -7.04 -16.31
N ILE A 100 -11.53 -6.87 -17.56
CA ILE A 100 -10.22 -6.32 -17.91
C ILE A 100 -10.43 -5.02 -18.71
N TRP A 101 -9.67 -3.96 -18.39
CA TRP A 101 -9.74 -2.67 -19.08
C TRP A 101 -8.44 -2.37 -19.82
N PHE A 102 -8.56 -1.81 -21.02
CA PHE A 102 -7.47 -1.13 -21.70
C PHE A 102 -7.52 0.36 -21.37
N VAL A 103 -6.40 0.91 -20.92
CA VAL A 103 -6.23 2.34 -20.68
C VAL A 103 -5.14 2.82 -21.63
N ASP A 104 -5.49 3.69 -22.57
CA ASP A 104 -4.55 4.33 -23.51
C ASP A 104 -4.49 5.83 -23.19
N ASP A 105 -3.34 6.29 -22.70
CA ASP A 105 -3.08 7.68 -22.37
C ASP A 105 -2.29 8.43 -23.45
N THR A 106 -1.97 7.79 -24.58
CA THR A 106 -1.13 8.32 -25.67
C THR A 106 -1.57 9.71 -26.16
N ASN A 107 -2.89 9.95 -26.20
CA ASN A 107 -3.47 11.20 -26.71
C ASN A 107 -4.07 12.10 -25.61
N VAL A 108 -3.80 11.83 -24.33
CA VAL A 108 -4.33 12.64 -23.21
C VAL A 108 -3.82 14.08 -23.26
N TYR A 109 -2.55 14.27 -23.64
CA TYR A 109 -1.96 15.60 -23.79
C TYR A 109 -1.29 15.74 -25.16
N ARG A 110 -1.98 16.44 -26.07
CA ARG A 110 -1.46 16.75 -27.40
C ARG A 110 -0.87 18.14 -27.46
N VAL A 111 0.20 18.27 -28.22
CA VAL A 111 0.91 19.52 -28.45
C VAL A 111 1.07 19.69 -29.94
N THR A 112 0.69 20.86 -30.44
CA THR A 112 1.14 21.31 -31.76
C THR A 112 2.27 22.29 -31.50
N ILE A 113 3.33 22.23 -32.29
CA ILE A 113 4.46 23.14 -32.15
C ILE A 113 4.44 24.08 -33.34
N HIS A 114 4.58 25.37 -33.08
CA HIS A 114 4.76 26.39 -34.10
C HIS A 114 6.06 27.15 -33.87
N LYS A 115 6.61 27.70 -34.95
CA LYS A 115 7.82 28.53 -34.89
C LYS A 115 7.38 29.98 -34.73
N THR A 116 7.86 30.65 -33.68
CA THR A 116 7.64 32.08 -33.48
C THR A 116 8.45 32.89 -34.49
N PHE A 117 8.08 34.15 -34.65
CA PHE A 117 8.82 35.10 -35.49
C PHE A 117 10.28 35.30 -34.99
N GLU A 118 10.51 35.18 -33.68
CA GLU A 118 11.83 35.27 -33.05
C GLU A 118 12.69 34.00 -33.25
N GLY A 119 12.14 32.97 -33.91
CA GLY A 119 12.83 31.73 -34.23
C GLY A 119 12.78 30.66 -33.13
N THR A 120 12.15 30.95 -32.00
CA THR A 120 11.89 29.98 -30.93
C THR A 120 10.72 29.06 -31.28
N LEU A 121 10.71 27.85 -30.71
CA LEU A 121 9.58 26.93 -30.81
C LEU A 121 8.61 27.21 -29.66
N SER A 122 7.36 27.50 -29.98
CA SER A 122 6.27 27.66 -29.00
C SER A 122 5.19 26.62 -29.22
N ARG A 123 4.51 26.29 -28.12
CA ARG A 123 3.34 25.41 -28.09
C ARG A 123 2.10 26.18 -28.52
#